data_AF-A0A0F9N8G5-F1
#
_entry.id   AF-A0A0F9N8G5-F1
#
_cell.length_a   1.000
_cell.length_b   1.000
_cell.length_c   1.000
_cell.angle_alpha   90.00
_cell.angle_beta   90.00
_cell.angle_gamma   90.00
#
_symmetry.space_group_name_H-M   'P 1'
#
loop_
_entity.id
_entity.type
_entity.pdbx_description
1 polymer ?
#
loop_
_entity_poly.entity_id
_entity_poly.type
_entity_poly.pdbx_seq_one_letter_code
_entity_poly.pdbx_strand_id
1 'polypeptide(L)'
;MKMVKNQAEGKETLISLVRRAIELLCKKNLSEVVVLSSYKINSVLKDNFGVNIKVDKIGRILSRVATLNKLKRLNTNIPKYKLRISKFSSLQFY
;
A
#
# COMPACT_ATOMS: atom_id res chain seq x y z
N MET A 1 -4.26 12.52 -23.67
CA MET A 1 -3.98 12.01 -22.31
C MET A 1 -3.35 10.62 -22.45
N LYS A 2 -2.01 10.52 -22.41
CA LYS A 2 -1.30 9.27 -22.73
C LYS A 2 -1.45 8.28 -21.57
N MET A 3 -2.17 7.19 -21.80
CA MET A 3 -2.09 5.99 -20.96
C MET A 3 -0.68 5.44 -21.11
N VAL A 4 0.10 5.44 -20.03
CA VAL A 4 1.39 4.75 -19.98
C VAL A 4 1.09 3.24 -19.97
N LYS A 5 1.05 2.65 -21.17
CA LYS A 5 1.16 1.20 -21.35
C LYS A 5 2.63 0.84 -21.13
N ASN A 6 2.99 0.44 -19.93
CA ASN A 6 4.23 -0.31 -19.73
C ASN A 6 3.94 -1.80 -19.85
N GLN A 7 4.45 -2.36 -20.94
CA GLN A 7 4.57 -3.78 -21.22
C GLN A 7 5.37 -4.46 -20.09
N ALA A 8 4.67 -5.24 -19.27
CA ALA A 8 5.26 -6.25 -18.39
C ALA A 8 4.16 -7.28 -18.07
N GLU A 9 3.85 -8.16 -19.02
CA GLU A 9 3.10 -9.40 -18.76
C GLU A 9 4.02 -10.40 -18.04
N GLY A 10 4.52 -10.01 -16.87
CA GLY A 10 5.39 -10.79 -16.01
C GLY A 10 4.87 -10.74 -14.58
N LYS A 11 4.89 -11.88 -13.88
CA LYS A 11 4.39 -12.09 -12.51
C LYS A 11 4.42 -10.80 -11.67
N GLU A 12 3.26 -10.26 -11.36
CA GLU A 12 3.18 -9.05 -10.55
C GLU A 12 3.82 -9.32 -9.17
N THR A 13 4.83 -8.52 -8.80
CA THR A 13 5.50 -8.70 -7.51
C THR A 13 4.57 -8.31 -6.38
N LEU A 14 4.75 -8.93 -5.21
CA LEU A 14 3.94 -8.57 -4.03
C LEU A 14 4.08 -7.08 -3.65
N ILE A 15 5.26 -6.50 -3.89
CA ILE A 15 5.50 -5.07 -3.64
C ILE A 15 4.67 -4.21 -4.61
N SER A 16 4.57 -4.58 -5.89
CA SER A 16 3.69 -3.91 -6.86
C SER A 16 2.22 -3.94 -6.42
N LEU A 17 1.75 -5.12 -6.01
CA LEU A 17 0.38 -5.29 -5.51
C LEU A 17 0.11 -4.40 -4.30
N VAL A 18 1.01 -4.40 -3.31
CA VAL A 18 0.88 -3.53 -2.12
C VAL A 18 0.89 -2.06 -2.51
N ARG A 19 1.76 -1.63 -3.45
CA ARG A 19 1.79 -0.25 -3.95
C ARG A 19 0.46 0.16 -4.59
N ARG A 20 -0.11 -0.67 -5.47
CA ARG A 20 -1.40 -0.42 -6.12
C ARG A 20 -2.54 -0.35 -5.11
N ALA A 21 -2.53 -1.21 -4.09
CA ALA A 21 -3.51 -1.17 -3.03
C ALA A 21 -3.43 0.14 -2.21
N ILE A 22 -2.22 0.60 -1.86
CA ILE A 22 -2.01 1.90 -1.19
C ILE A 22 -2.46 3.05 -2.09
N GLU A 23 -2.15 3.00 -3.38
CA GLU A 23 -2.58 4.01 -4.36
C GLU A 23 -4.10 4.12 -4.41
N LEU A 24 -4.79 2.98 -4.50
CA LEU A 24 -6.24 2.93 -4.56
C LEU A 24 -6.89 3.45 -3.28
N LEU A 25 -6.30 3.14 -2.12
CA LEU A 25 -6.71 3.74 -0.85
C LEU A 25 -6.55 5.25 -0.88
N CYS A 26 -5.41 5.77 -1.33
CA CYS A 26 -5.18 7.22 -1.41
C CYS A 26 -6.18 7.90 -2.35
N LYS A 27 -6.53 7.29 -3.49
CA LYS A 27 -7.51 7.83 -4.44
C LYS A 27 -8.94 7.85 -3.91
N LYS A 28 -9.33 6.85 -3.11
CA LYS A 28 -10.70 6.69 -2.58
C LYS A 28 -10.91 7.35 -1.22
N ASN A 29 -9.85 7.77 -0.54
CA ASN A 29 -9.95 8.29 0.82
C ASN A 29 -10.35 9.77 0.83
N LEU A 30 -11.39 10.10 1.59
CA LEU A 30 -11.89 11.47 1.71
C LEU A 30 -10.99 12.35 2.60
N SER A 31 -10.30 11.75 3.57
CA SER A 31 -9.39 12.45 4.47
C SER A 31 -8.01 12.65 3.84
N GLU A 32 -7.29 13.71 4.22
CA GLU A 32 -5.89 13.92 3.82
C GLU A 32 -4.95 12.78 4.29
N VAL A 33 -5.36 12.05 5.33
CA VAL A 33 -4.57 10.98 5.94
C VAL A 33 -5.22 9.62 5.73
N VAL A 34 -4.43 8.67 5.24
CA VAL A 34 -4.78 7.24 5.15
C VAL A 34 -4.05 6.49 6.25
N VAL A 35 -4.75 5.55 6.89
CA VAL A 35 -4.16 4.59 7.82
C VAL A 35 -3.87 3.29 7.08
N LEU A 36 -2.60 2.93 6.98
CA LEU A 36 -2.14 1.70 6.36
C LEU A 36 -2.07 0.59 7.41
N SER A 37 -2.78 -0.51 7.17
CA SER A 37 -2.68 -1.74 7.95
C SER A 37 -2.65 -2.94 7.01
N SER A 38 -1.99 -4.02 7.41
CA SER A 38 -1.87 -5.21 6.58
C SER A 38 -3.24 -5.81 6.21
N TYR A 39 -4.20 -5.78 7.14
CA TYR A 39 -5.58 -6.20 6.91
C TYR A 39 -6.32 -5.31 5.90
N LYS A 40 -6.17 -3.97 6.00
CA LYS A 40 -6.81 -3.06 5.06
C LYS A 40 -6.25 -3.22 3.65
N ILE A 41 -4.94 -3.39 3.52
CA ILE A 41 -4.31 -3.70 2.23
C ILE A 41 -4.82 -5.04 1.69
N ASN A 42 -4.92 -6.08 2.52
CA ASN A 42 -5.44 -7.37 2.05
C ASN A 42 -6.90 -7.29 1.57
N SER A 43 -7.77 -6.56 2.28
CA SER A 43 -9.14 -6.32 1.81
C SER A 43 -9.14 -5.59 0.48
N VAL A 44 -8.34 -4.53 0.32
CA VAL A 44 -8.26 -3.82 -0.98
C VAL A 44 -7.79 -4.75 -2.10
N LEU A 45 -6.80 -5.58 -1.85
CA LEU A 45 -6.30 -6.59 -2.80
C LEU A 45 -7.38 -7.61 -3.17
N LYS A 46 -8.11 -8.12 -2.18
CA LYS A 46 -9.20 -9.09 -2.39
C LYS A 46 -10.35 -8.46 -3.18
N ASP A 47 -10.82 -7.30 -2.73
CA ASP A 47 -12.06 -6.68 -3.21
C ASP A 47 -11.92 -6.01 -4.57
N ASN A 48 -10.70 -5.58 -4.95
CA ASN A 48 -10.47 -4.82 -6.20
C ASN A 48 -9.60 -5.57 -7.22
N PHE A 49 -8.86 -6.60 -6.79
CA PHE A 49 -7.93 -7.33 -7.66
C PHE A 49 -8.12 -8.85 -7.61
N GLY A 50 -9.02 -9.38 -6.76
CA GLY A 50 -9.22 -10.83 -6.61
C GLY A 50 -8.02 -11.56 -6.00
N VAL A 51 -7.05 -10.83 -5.42
CA VAL A 51 -5.81 -11.41 -4.88
C VAL A 51 -5.92 -11.53 -3.37
N ASN A 52 -5.72 -12.74 -2.83
CA ASN A 52 -5.66 -12.98 -1.40
C ASN A 52 -4.22 -13.29 -0.96
N ILE A 53 -3.61 -12.39 -0.20
CA ILE A 53 -2.23 -12.55 0.28
C ILE A 53 -2.23 -12.73 1.80
N LYS A 54 -1.36 -13.62 2.30
CA LYS A 54 -1.12 -13.77 3.73
C LYS A 54 -0.77 -12.41 4.37
N VAL A 55 -1.52 -12.03 5.39
CA VAL A 55 -1.44 -10.72 6.05
C VAL A 55 -0.03 -10.43 6.60
N ASP A 56 0.70 -11.46 7.04
CA ASP A 56 2.09 -11.33 7.51
C ASP A 56 3.06 -10.86 6.42
N LYS A 57 2.89 -11.34 5.18
CA LYS A 57 3.74 -10.94 4.05
C LYS A 57 3.53 -9.47 3.72
N ILE A 58 2.28 -9.02 3.73
CA ILE A 58 1.91 -7.60 3.58
C ILE A 58 2.50 -6.79 4.73
N GLY A 59 2.37 -7.27 5.97
CA GLY A 59 2.91 -6.61 7.16
C GLY A 59 4.41 -6.36 7.09
N ARG A 60 5.20 -7.33 6.61
CA ARG A 60 6.65 -7.16 6.41
C ARG A 60 6.97 -6.06 5.39
N ILE A 61 6.24 -6.02 4.28
CA ILE A 61 6.42 -4.97 3.26
C ILE A 61 6.02 -3.60 3.82
N LEU A 62 4.87 -3.50 4.48
CA LEU A 62 4.43 -2.24 5.10
C LEU A 62 5.41 -1.75 6.15
N SER A 63 5.99 -2.65 6.95
CA SER A 63 7.03 -2.29 7.92
C SER A 63 8.27 -1.71 7.22
N ARG A 64 8.76 -2.36 6.16
CA ARG A 64 9.88 -1.85 5.36
C ARG A 64 9.57 -0.48 4.74
N VAL A 65 8.42 -0.35 4.08
CA VAL A 65 7.96 0.92 3.49
C VAL A 65 7.85 1.99 4.57
N ALA A 66 7.30 1.67 5.75
CA ALA A 66 7.19 2.63 6.84
C ALA A 66 8.55 3.11 7.34
N THR A 67 9.53 2.20 7.48
CA THR A 67 10.89 2.55 7.89
C THR A 67 11.58 3.43 6.85
N LEU A 68 11.55 3.05 5.57
CA LEU A 68 12.18 3.81 4.49
C LEU A 68 11.62 5.23 4.38
N ASN A 69 10.32 5.40 4.62
CA ASN A 69 9.62 6.68 4.46
C ASN A 69 9.37 7.40 5.79
N LYS A 70 9.92 6.90 6.90
CA LYS A 70 9.74 7.46 8.26
C LYS A 70 8.25 7.70 8.60
N LEU A 71 7.39 6.76 8.23
CA LEU A 71 5.95 6.87 8.49
C LEU A 71 5.65 6.73 9.99
N LYS A 72 4.78 7.60 10.51
CA LYS A 72 4.37 7.55 11.92
C LYS A 72 3.54 6.30 12.19
N ARG A 73 4.04 5.40 13.05
CA ARG A 73 3.27 4.28 13.58
C ARG A 73 2.23 4.77 14.58
N LEU A 74 1.04 4.17 14.55
CA LEU A 74 -0.01 4.38 15.56
C LEU A 74 0.20 3.45 16.75
N ASN A 75 -0.12 3.94 17.95
CA ASN A 75 -0.04 3.14 19.17
C ASN A 75 -1.23 2.17 19.25
N THR A 76 -1.09 1.03 18.56
CA THR A 76 -2.09 -0.06 18.54
C THR A 76 -1.40 -1.42 18.56
N ASN A 77 -2.09 -2.44 19.07
CA ASN A 77 -1.57 -3.82 19.16
C ASN A 77 -1.15 -4.39 17.79
N ILE A 78 -1.85 -3.99 16.73
CA ILE A 78 -1.50 -4.32 15.34
C ILE A 78 -0.75 -3.14 14.72
N PRO A 79 0.36 -3.35 13.99
CA PRO A 79 1.05 -2.28 13.29
C PRO A 79 0.13 -1.55 12.30
N LYS A 80 0.00 -0.23 12.49
CA LYS A 80 -0.70 0.69 11.59
C LYS A 80 0.15 1.93 11.38
N TYR A 81 0.16 2.47 10.17
CA TYR A 81 1.01 3.61 9.80
C TYR A 81 0.17 4.73 9.18
N LYS A 82 0.46 5.98 9.55
CA LYS A 82 -0.16 7.17 8.94
C LYS A 82 0.60 7.56 7.68
N LEU A 83 -0.13 7.70 6.58
CA LEU A 83 0.34 8.25 5.32
C LEU A 83 -0.50 9.50 5.00
N ARG A 84 0.16 10.65 4.78
CA ARG A 84 -0.50 11.78 4.11
C ARG A 84 -0.59 11.47 2.62
N ILE A 85 -1.76 11.65 2.02
CA ILE A 85 -2.00 11.32 0.60
C ILE A 85 -1.02 12.06 -0.32
N SER A 86 -0.73 13.32 -0.02
CA SER A 86 0.24 14.14 -0.76
C SER A 86 1.65 13.55 -0.83
N LYS A 87 2.02 12.65 0.09
CA LYS A 87 3.33 11.98 0.14
C LYS A 87 3.36 10.64 -0.60
N PHE A 88 2.22 10.16 -1.13
CA PHE A 88 2.17 8.87 -1.83
C PHE A 88 3.13 8.81 -3.02
N SER A 89 3.18 9.86 -3.83
CA SER A 89 4.03 9.93 -5.03
C SER A 89 5.52 9.81 -4.72
N SER A 90 5.94 10.22 -3.52
CA SER A 90 7.31 10.16 -3.03
C SER A 90 7.66 8.90 -2.22
N LEU A 91 6.73 7.94 -2.08
CA LEU A 91 6.99 6.73 -1.29
C LEU A 91 8.07 5.85 -1.93
N GLN A 92 9.09 5.54 -1.14
CA GLN A 92 10.14 4.59 -1.46
C GLN A 92 9.71 3.17 -1.08
N PHE A 93 9.90 2.22 -1.99
CA PHE A 93 9.60 0.80 -1.75
C PHE A 93 10.86 -0.09 -1.71
N TYR A 94 12.03 0.46 -2.06
CA TYR A 94 13.31 -0.23 -2.12
C TYR A 94 14.38 0.52 -1.34
#